data_AF-A0A929DHB5-F1
#
_entry.id   AF-A0A929DHB5-F1
#
_cell.length_a   1.000
_cell.length_b   1.000
_cell.length_c   1.000
_cell.angle_alpha   90.00
_cell.angle_beta   90.00
_cell.angle_gamma   90.00
#
_symmetry.space_group_name_H-M   'P 1'
#
loop_
_entity.id
_entity.type
_entity.pdbx_description
1 polymer ?
#
loop_
_entity_poly.entity_id
_entity_poly.type
_entity_poly.pdbx_seq_one_letter_code
_entity_poly.pdbx_strand_id
1 'polypeptide(L)' 'IQVWETGDKELIRHEVLRKLNAAKGGGYIFQSDHSVSSGVSGHTYDYIVNLVREYGKYPLQLGAFDEEI' A
#
# COMPACT_ATOMS: atom_id res chain seq x y z
N ILE A 1 -5.22 -2.04 -8.34
CA ILE A 1 -6.23 -0.93 -8.47
C ILE A 1 -7.64 -1.33 -8.06
N GLN A 2 -8.14 -2.51 -8.46
CA GLN A 2 -9.51 -2.94 -8.10
C GLN A 2 -9.79 -2.87 -6.59
N VAL A 3 -8.82 -3.25 -5.75
CA VAL A 3 -8.93 -3.13 -4.28
C VAL A 3 -9.08 -1.67 -3.83
N TRP A 4 -8.40 -0.72 -4.48
CA TRP A 4 -8.49 0.71 -4.14
C TRP A 4 -9.86 1.29 -4.47
N GLU A 5 -10.51 0.80 -5.53
CA GLU A 5 -11.87 1.23 -5.92
C GLU A 5 -12.93 0.77 -4.91
N THR A 6 -12.65 -0.28 -4.12
CA THR A 6 -13.60 -0.75 -3.10
C THR A 6 -13.82 0.27 -1.97
N GLY A 7 -12.82 1.11 -1.69
CA GLY A 7 -12.82 1.99 -0.52
C GLY A 7 -12.77 1.25 0.82
N ASP A 8 -12.65 -0.08 0.83
CA ASP A 8 -12.56 -0.89 2.03
C ASP A 8 -11.16 -0.76 2.64
N LYS A 9 -11.09 -0.08 3.79
CA LYS A 9 -9.83 0.23 4.45
C LYS A 9 -9.04 -1.02 4.85
N GLU A 10 -9.69 -2.12 5.22
CA GLU A 10 -9.00 -3.33 5.64
C GLU A 10 -8.39 -4.05 4.44
N LEU A 11 -9.13 -4.17 3.34
CA LEU A 11 -8.60 -4.75 2.10
C LEU A 11 -7.45 -3.92 1.54
N ILE A 12 -7.60 -2.59 1.55
CA ILE A 12 -6.57 -1.66 1.10
C ILE A 12 -5.33 -1.75 1.99
N ARG A 13 -5.51 -1.75 3.32
CA ARG A 13 -4.39 -1.87 4.25
C ARG A 13 -3.63 -3.17 4.03
N HIS A 14 -4.34 -4.29 3.92
CA HIS A 14 -3.74 -5.58 3.62
C HIS A 14 -2.96 -5.53 2.31
N GLU A 15 -3.54 -5.03 1.21
CA GLU A 15 -2.86 -4.94 -0.09
C GLU A 15 -1.60 -4.08 -0.03
N VAL A 16 -1.69 -2.88 0.56
CA VAL A 16 -0.58 -1.92 0.63
C VAL A 16 0.56 -2.46 1.47
N LEU A 17 0.29 -2.93 2.70
CA LEU A 17 1.35 -3.41 3.60
C LEU A 17 1.99 -4.69 3.07
N ARG A 18 1.21 -5.60 2.47
CA ARG A 18 1.76 -6.79 1.82
C ARG A 18 2.68 -6.40 0.67
N LYS A 19 2.31 -5.43 -0.18
CA LYS A 19 3.16 -4.93 -1.29
C LYS A 19 4.45 -4.27 -0.80
N LEU A 20 4.46 -3.63 0.37
CA LEU A 20 5.67 -3.02 0.93
C LEU A 20 6.76 -4.03 1.28
N ASN A 21 6.46 -5.33 1.38
CA ASN A 21 7.50 -6.37 1.49
C ASN A 21 8.51 -6.33 0.34
N ALA A 22 8.08 -5.93 -0.88
CA ALA A 22 8.98 -5.78 -2.02
C ALA A 22 10.04 -4.68 -1.82
N ALA A 23 9.88 -3.81 -0.81
CA ALA A 23 10.85 -2.80 -0.43
C ALA A 23 11.95 -3.34 0.48
N LYS A 24 11.88 -4.57 0.99
CA LYS A 24 12.97 -5.14 1.81
C LYS A 24 14.28 -5.13 1.02
N GLY A 25 15.32 -4.52 1.60
CA GLY A 25 16.61 -4.32 0.92
C GLY A 25 16.73 -3.02 0.13
N GLY A 26 15.68 -2.19 0.07
CA GLY A 26 15.70 -0.91 -0.66
C GLY A 26 15.30 -1.04 -2.13
N GLY A 27 15.32 0.09 -2.85
CA GLY A 27 15.15 0.12 -4.31
C GLY A 27 13.71 0.04 -4.84
N TYR A 28 12.70 -0.04 -3.97
CA TYR A 28 11.30 -0.05 -4.36
C TYR A 28 10.66 1.35 -4.33
N ILE A 29 9.94 1.68 -5.40
CA ILE A 29 9.07 2.87 -5.47
C ILE A 29 7.64 2.36 -5.51
N PHE A 30 6.86 2.68 -4.48
CA PHE A 30 5.44 2.32 -4.44
C PHE A 30 4.67 3.07 -5.53
N GLN A 31 3.89 2.34 -6.33
CA GLN A 31 3.09 2.86 -7.42
C GLN A 31 1.78 2.09 -7.52
N SER A 32 0.79 2.69 -8.19
CA SER A 32 -0.39 1.96 -8.64
C SER A 32 -0.02 1.05 -9.81
N ASP A 33 -0.70 -0.10 -9.94
CA ASP A 33 -0.41 -1.08 -11.01
C ASP A 33 -0.69 -0.52 -12.43
N HIS A 34 -1.49 0.54 -12.51
CA HIS A 34 -1.88 1.32 -13.70
C HIS A 34 -2.28 2.74 -13.27
N SER A 35 -2.96 3.49 -14.13
CA SER A 35 -3.60 4.77 -13.76
C SER A 35 -4.61 4.60 -12.61
N VAL A 36 -4.68 5.60 -11.74
CA VAL A 36 -5.75 5.71 -10.74
C VAL A 36 -7.05 5.99 -11.48
N SER A 37 -8.04 5.11 -11.33
CA SER A 37 -9.34 5.25 -11.98
C SER A 37 -10.21 6.30 -11.27
N SER A 38 -11.27 6.75 -11.95
CA SER A 38 -12.29 7.63 -11.36
C SER A 38 -13.09 6.98 -10.24
N GLY A 39 -13.01 5.65 -10.08
CA GLY A 39 -13.66 4.92 -8.97
C GLY A 39 -12.90 5.05 -7.65
N VAL A 40 -11.65 5.49 -7.66
CA VAL A 40 -10.87 5.70 -6.43
C VAL A 40 -11.20 7.06 -5.85
N SER A 41 -11.87 7.09 -4.70
CA SER A 41 -12.16 8.34 -4.00
C SER A 41 -10.87 9.04 -3.54
N GLY A 42 -10.91 10.37 -3.42
CA GLY A 42 -9.78 11.15 -2.89
C GLY A 42 -9.38 10.71 -1.47
N HIS A 43 -10.37 10.34 -0.63
CA HIS A 43 -10.12 9.82 0.72
C HIS A 43 -9.43 8.46 0.70
N THR A 44 -9.80 7.59 -0.24
CA THR A 44 -9.11 6.31 -0.44
C THR A 44 -7.65 6.52 -0.83
N TYR A 45 -7.41 7.41 -1.79
CA TYR A 45 -6.05 7.70 -2.25
C TYR A 45 -5.19 8.32 -1.15
N ASP A 46 -5.73 9.28 -0.39
CA ASP A 46 -5.04 9.86 0.77
C ASP A 46 -4.70 8.80 1.83
N TYR A 47 -5.65 7.89 2.12
CA TYR A 47 -5.41 6.78 3.04
C TYR A 47 -4.24 5.88 2.60
N ILE A 48 -4.19 5.50 1.31
CA ILE A 48 -3.10 4.71 0.73
C ILE A 48 -1.75 5.44 0.89
N VAL A 49 -1.70 6.71 0.52
CA VAL A 49 -0.47 7.52 0.63
C VAL A 49 -0.01 7.61 2.08
N ASN A 50 -0.94 7.76 3.04
CA ASN A 50 -0.61 7.81 4.46
C ASN A 50 -0.08 6.45 4.97
N LEU A 51 -0.65 5.32 4.53
CA LEU A 51 -0.09 4.00 4.83
C LEU A 51 1.35 3.86 4.31
N VAL A 52 1.63 4.27 3.07
CA VAL A 52 2.99 4.20 2.50
C VAL A 52 3.95 5.11 3.25
N ARG A 53 3.52 6.31 3.67
CA ARG A 53 4.35 7.23 4.47
C ARG A 53 4.66 6.71 5.87
N GLU A 54 3.72 5.98 6.46
CA GLU A 54 3.86 5.38 7.79
C GLU A 54 4.73 4.12 7.75
N TYR A 55 4.37 3.15 6.90
CA TYR A 55 4.97 1.82 6.87
C TYR A 55 6.12 1.66 5.88
N GLY A 56 6.31 2.60 4.95
CA GLY A 56 7.38 2.57 3.95
C GLY A 56 8.73 3.13 4.45
N LYS A 57 8.83 3.51 5.72
CA LYS A 57 10.09 3.95 6.34
C LYS A 57 10.86 2.75 6.87
N TYR A 58 12.18 2.75 6.68
CA TYR A 58 13.04 1.68 7.20
C TYR A 58 13.38 1.89 8.69
N PRO A 59 13.50 0.81 9.48
CA PRO A 59 13.14 -0.57 9.11
C PRO A 59 11.63 -0.72 8.91
N LEU A 60 11.22 -1.51 7.91
CA LEU A 60 9.80 -1.71 7.62
C LEU A 60 9.13 -2.43 8.80
N GLN A 61 8.02 -1.88 9.30
CA GLN A 61 7.28 -2.41 10.45
C GLN A 61 5.94 -2.99 10.00
N LEU A 62 5.97 -4.10 9.25
CA LEU A 62 4.78 -4.62 8.57
C LEU A 62 3.90 -5.53 9.44
N GLY A 63 4.35 -5.92 10.63
CA GLY A 63 3.55 -6.66 11.61
C GLY A 63 3.03 -7.99 11.05
N ALA A 64 1.71 -8.22 11.10
CA ALA A 64 1.08 -9.44 10.59
C ALA A 64 1.18 -9.61 9.05
N PHE A 65 1.63 -8.58 8.34
CA PHE A 65 1.81 -8.60 6.88
C PHE A 65 3.27 -8.82 6.46
N ASP A 66 4.17 -9.06 7.41
CA ASP A 66 5.59 -9.32 7.15
C ASP A 66 5.77 -10.72 6.54
N GLU A 67 6.33 -10.80 5.32
CA GLU A 67 6.54 -12.06 4.58
C GLU A 67 8.03 -12.49 4.64
N GLU A 68 8.34 -13.75 4.93
CA GLU A 68 9.71 -14.28 4.70
C GLU A 68 9.95 -14.39 3.18
N ILE A 69 10.83 -13.54 2.65
CA ILE A 69 11.17 -13.44 1.22
C ILE A 69 12.59 -13.91 0.97
#